data_AF-A0A0A9WEH2-F1
#
_entry.id   AF-A0A0A9WEH2-F1
#
_cell.length_a   1.000
_cell.length_b   1.000
_cell.length_c   1.000
_cell.angle_alpha   90.00
_cell.angle_beta   90.00
_cell.angle_gamma   90.00
#
_symmetry.space_group_name_H-M   'P 1'
#
loop_
_entity.id
_entity.type
_entity.pdbx_description
1 polymer ?
#
loop_
_entity_poly.entity_id
_entity_poly.type
_entity_poly.pdbx_seq_one_letter_code
_entity_poly.pdbx_strand_id
1 'polypeptide(L)'
;FTASLLRSLCYHWGIRKLQTTAYHPQSNGIVERFHRTLENLIAKLSKQQGLDWETWLPTALAVYRNTPHNSTGYTPNYLHFGRELRLPRLIPDLRDQPMDMGKLMDNLHTAQRIAA
;
A
#
# COMPACT_ATOMS: atom_id res chain seq x y z
N PHE A 1 6.18 -18.76 -4.61
CA PHE A 1 5.03 -19.00 -5.52
C PHE A 1 5.30 -20.10 -6.57
N THR A 2 5.71 -21.29 -6.15
CA THR A 2 6.09 -22.41 -7.04
C THR A 2 5.25 -23.68 -6.86
N ALA A 3 4.36 -23.71 -5.87
CA ALA A 3 3.48 -24.85 -5.57
C ALA A 3 2.65 -25.29 -6.79
N SER A 4 2.41 -26.60 -6.91
CA SER A 4 1.62 -27.21 -7.99
C SER A 4 0.19 -26.67 -8.01
N LEU A 5 -0.45 -26.51 -6.85
CA LEU A 5 -1.77 -25.92 -6.71
C LEU A 5 -1.87 -24.54 -7.39
N LEU A 6 -0.90 -23.66 -7.14
CA LEU A 6 -0.87 -22.33 -7.73
C LEU A 6 -0.72 -22.39 -9.26
N ARG A 7 0.06 -23.34 -9.78
CA ARG A 7 0.20 -23.57 -11.22
C ARG A 7 -1.13 -23.99 -11.85
N SER A 8 -1.86 -24.91 -11.21
CA SER A 8 -3.17 -25.36 -11.68
C SER A 8 -4.20 -24.24 -11.69
N LEU A 9 -4.22 -23.41 -10.64
CA LEU A 9 -5.10 -22.23 -10.58
C LEU A 9 -4.77 -21.22 -11.68
N CYS A 10 -3.49 -20.90 -11.89
CA CYS A 10 -3.08 -20.01 -12.98
C CYS A 10 -3.49 -20.55 -14.35
N TYR A 11 -3.34 -21.85 -14.59
CA TYR A 11 -3.77 -22.47 -15.84
C TYR A 11 -5.28 -22.36 -16.04
N HIS A 12 -6.07 -22.67 -15.02
CA HIS A 12 -7.54 -22.64 -15.11
C HIS A 12 -8.08 -21.22 -15.30
N TRP A 13 -7.45 -20.21 -14.70
CA TRP A 13 -7.84 -18.80 -14.84
C TRP A 13 -7.18 -18.08 -16.02
N GLY A 14 -6.44 -18.78 -16.88
CA GLY A 14 -5.76 -18.17 -18.03
C GLY A 14 -4.66 -17.16 -17.65
N ILE A 15 -4.12 -17.26 -16.43
CA ILE A 15 -3.08 -16.36 -15.91
C ILE A 15 -1.71 -16.87 -16.34
N ARG A 16 -0.99 -16.07 -17.13
CA ARG A 16 0.42 -16.35 -17.44
C ARG A 16 1.30 -16.01 -16.24
N LYS A 17 1.76 -17.04 -15.53
CA LYS A 17 2.69 -16.88 -14.41
C LYS A 17 4.10 -16.54 -14.92
N LEU A 18 4.60 -15.36 -14.56
CA LEU A 18 6.01 -15.00 -14.76
C LEU A 18 6.82 -15.39 -13.52
N GLN A 19 7.98 -16.00 -13.72
CA GLN A 19 8.93 -16.28 -12.66
C GLN A 19 10.20 -15.48 -12.90
N THR A 20 10.59 -14.68 -11.93
CA THR A 20 11.90 -14.04 -11.90
C THR A 20 12.97 -15.09 -11.65
N THR A 21 14.15 -14.91 -12.23
CA THR A 21 15.29 -15.79 -11.98
C THR A 21 15.70 -15.73 -10.51
N ALA A 22 16.18 -16.86 -9.98
CA ALA A 22 16.74 -16.88 -8.64
C ALA A 22 17.89 -15.85 -8.54
N TYR A 23 18.01 -15.17 -7.41
CA TYR A 23 19.01 -14.12 -7.16
C TYR A 23 18.89 -12.85 -8.00
N HIS A 24 17.74 -12.58 -8.62
CA HIS A 24 17.48 -11.30 -9.30
C HIS A 24 16.33 -10.50 -8.64
N PRO A 25 16.52 -10.00 -7.40
CA PRO A 25 15.48 -9.28 -6.64
C PRO A 25 15.04 -7.98 -7.31
N GLN A 26 15.89 -7.39 -8.17
CA GLN A 26 15.60 -6.15 -8.89
C GLN A 26 14.30 -6.22 -9.71
N SER A 27 13.94 -7.40 -10.24
CA SER A 27 12.69 -7.60 -10.98
C SER A 27 11.43 -7.38 -10.14
N ASN A 28 11.52 -7.48 -8.80
CA ASN A 28 10.40 -7.24 -7.88
C ASN A 28 10.51 -5.89 -7.16
N GLY A 29 11.45 -5.02 -7.55
CA GLY A 29 11.76 -3.80 -6.81
C GLY A 29 10.57 -2.85 -6.62
N ILE A 30 9.60 -2.81 -7.55
CA ILE A 30 8.39 -1.98 -7.39
C ILE A 30 7.54 -2.49 -6.21
N VAL A 31 7.36 -3.80 -6.11
CA VAL A 31 6.59 -4.45 -5.03
C VAL A 31 7.31 -4.29 -3.70
N GLU A 32 8.63 -4.48 -3.67
CA GLU A 32 9.45 -4.32 -2.47
C GLU A 32 9.40 -2.87 -1.93
N ARG A 33 9.51 -1.87 -2.82
CA ARG A 33 9.33 -0.46 -2.44
C ARG A 33 7.95 -0.19 -1.85
N PHE A 34 6.91 -0.72 -2.49
CA PHE A 34 5.55 -0.60 -1.99
C PHE A 34 5.38 -1.22 -0.61
N HIS A 35 5.88 -2.44 -0.38
CA HIS A 35 5.81 -3.11 0.92
C HIS A 35 6.49 -2.28 2.00
N ARG A 36 7.71 -1.76 1.73
CA ARG A 36 8.41 -0.88 2.67
C ARG A 36 7.63 0.39 3.00
N THR A 37 7.00 1.04 2.01
CA THR A 37 6.14 2.21 2.25
C THR A 37 4.94 1.84 3.13
N LEU A 38 4.29 0.72 2.84
CA LEU A 38 3.11 0.25 3.58
C LEU A 38 3.46 -0.12 5.03
N GLU A 39 4.52 -0.89 5.24
CA GLU A 39 5.04 -1.27 6.56
C GLU A 39 5.36 -0.03 7.40
N ASN A 40 6.07 0.95 6.83
CA ASN A 40 6.38 2.20 7.52
C ASN A 40 5.13 2.97 7.95
N LEU A 41 4.09 2.96 7.13
CA LEU A 41 2.85 3.67 7.42
C LEU A 41 2.05 2.97 8.53
N ILE A 42 1.95 1.64 8.47
CA ILE A 42 1.28 0.84 9.50
C ILE A 42 2.04 0.93 10.83
N ALA A 43 3.37 0.80 10.82
CA ALA A 43 4.19 0.90 12.03
C ALA A 43 4.00 2.26 12.74
N LYS A 44 3.89 3.35 11.98
CA LYS A 44 3.61 4.68 12.54
C LYS A 44 2.20 4.77 13.13
N LEU A 45 1.19 4.26 12.44
CA LEU A 45 -0.19 4.26 12.91
C LEU A 45 -0.35 3.42 14.20
N SER A 46 0.21 2.21 14.22
CA SER A 46 0.23 1.35 15.40
C SER A 46 0.95 2.01 16.58
N LYS A 47 2.09 2.68 16.35
CA LYS A 47 2.83 3.38 17.40
C LYS A 47 2.07 4.59 17.98
N GLN A 48 1.34 5.32 17.15
CA GLN A 48 0.63 6.54 17.58
C GLN A 48 -0.65 6.23 18.34
N GLN A 49 -1.33 5.14 18.00
CA GLN A 49 -2.70 4.90 18.45
C GLN A 49 -2.89 3.58 19.21
N GLY A 50 -1.85 2.76 19.34
CA GLY A 50 -1.85 1.58 20.21
C GLY A 50 -2.65 0.38 19.71
N LEU A 51 -3.22 0.42 18.50
CA LEU A 51 -3.92 -0.73 17.89
C LEU A 51 -2.98 -1.57 17.01
N ASP A 52 -3.36 -2.85 16.87
CA ASP A 52 -2.66 -3.82 16.04
C ASP A 52 -2.63 -3.41 14.56
N TRP A 53 -1.60 -3.91 13.87
CA TRP A 53 -1.32 -3.60 12.47
C TRP A 53 -2.48 -3.98 11.53
N GLU A 54 -3.22 -5.05 11.86
CA GLU A 54 -4.38 -5.54 11.10
C GLU A 54 -5.50 -4.51 11.05
N THR A 55 -5.74 -3.85 12.19
CA THR A 55 -6.71 -2.76 12.32
C THR A 55 -6.30 -1.58 11.46
N TRP A 56 -5.01 -1.26 11.38
CA TRP A 56 -4.53 -0.12 10.59
C TRP A 56 -4.39 -0.38 9.10
N LEU A 57 -4.34 -1.64 8.66
CA LEU A 57 -4.09 -1.99 7.26
C LEU A 57 -5.09 -1.36 6.27
N PRO A 58 -6.43 -1.39 6.49
CA PRO A 58 -7.38 -0.75 5.57
C PRO A 58 -7.16 0.76 5.47
N THR A 59 -6.89 1.41 6.60
CA THR A 59 -6.60 2.84 6.67
C THR A 59 -5.32 3.18 5.94
N ALA A 60 -4.27 2.39 6.15
CA ALA A 60 -3.00 2.56 5.51
C ALA A 60 -3.10 2.49 3.98
N LEU A 61 -3.82 1.49 3.47
CA LEU A 61 -4.08 1.32 2.04
C LEU A 61 -4.95 2.44 1.46
N ALA A 62 -5.98 2.88 2.19
CA ALA A 62 -6.85 3.95 1.75
C ALA A 62 -6.07 5.26 1.58
N VAL A 63 -5.19 5.58 2.52
CA VAL A 63 -4.35 6.79 2.47
C VAL A 63 -3.35 6.69 1.33
N TYR A 64 -2.61 5.57 1.22
CA TYR A 64 -1.67 5.34 0.12
C TYR A 64 -2.33 5.52 -1.26
N ARG A 65 -3.54 4.99 -1.45
CA ARG A 65 -4.26 5.09 -2.73
C ARG A 65 -4.80 6.48 -3.06
N ASN A 66 -4.94 7.35 -2.06
CA ASN A 66 -5.45 8.73 -2.21
C ASN A 66 -4.36 9.80 -2.09
N THR A 67 -3.10 9.42 -1.86
CA THR A 67 -1.98 10.37 -1.84
C THR A 67 -1.29 10.35 -3.20
N PRO A 68 -0.98 11.52 -3.79
CA PRO A 68 -0.21 11.59 -5.04
C PRO A 68 1.16 10.96 -4.88
N HIS A 69 1.58 10.19 -5.90
CA HIS A 69 2.90 9.56 -5.92
C HIS A 69 3.93 10.44 -6.62
N ASN A 70 5.11 10.63 -6.03
CA ASN A 70 6.18 11.45 -6.64
C ASN A 70 6.57 11.01 -8.07
N SER A 71 6.47 9.71 -8.37
CA SER A 71 6.83 9.15 -9.68
C SER A 71 5.83 9.49 -10.78
N THR A 72 4.56 9.70 -10.45
CA THR A 72 3.48 9.90 -11.42
C THR A 72 2.81 11.27 -11.30
N GLY A 73 2.92 11.94 -10.15
CA GLY A 73 2.19 13.17 -9.83
C GLY A 73 0.70 12.96 -9.53
N TYR A 74 0.20 11.73 -9.65
CA TYR A 74 -1.22 11.38 -9.50
C TYR A 74 -1.44 10.38 -8.36
N THR A 75 -2.65 10.36 -7.81
CA THR A 75 -3.05 9.33 -6.85
C THR A 75 -3.25 7.99 -7.57
N PRO A 76 -2.96 6.85 -6.93
CA PRO A 76 -3.28 5.54 -7.49
C PRO A 76 -4.78 5.37 -7.82
N ASN A 77 -5.67 5.96 -7.02
CA ASN A 77 -7.11 5.94 -7.30
C ASN A 77 -7.47 6.68 -8.58
N TYR A 78 -6.89 7.86 -8.82
CA TYR A 78 -7.08 8.58 -10.06
C TYR A 78 -6.60 7.76 -11.26
N LEU A 79 -5.41 7.15 -11.18
CA LEU A 79 -4.86 6.32 -12.25
C LEU A 79 -5.68 5.05 -12.52
N HIS A 80 -6.31 4.48 -11.50
CA HIS A 80 -7.09 3.24 -11.62
C HIS A 80 -8.54 3.49 -12.08
N PHE A 81 -9.20 4.54 -11.56
CA PHE A 81 -10.62 4.80 -11.78
C PHE A 81 -10.91 6.01 -12.67
N GLY A 82 -9.90 6.79 -13.07
CA GLY A 82 -10.06 8.04 -13.82
C GLY A 82 -10.67 9.19 -13.01
N ARG A 83 -10.81 9.03 -11.69
CA ARG A 83 -11.35 10.04 -10.77
C ARG A 83 -10.81 9.84 -9.37
N GLU A 84 -10.80 10.91 -8.58
CA GLU A 84 -10.51 10.78 -7.15
C GLU A 84 -11.65 10.07 -6.43
N LEU A 85 -11.30 9.13 -5.56
CA LEU A 85 -12.26 8.46 -4.71
C LEU A 85 -12.36 9.20 -3.37
N ARG A 86 -13.57 9.28 -2.83
CA ARG A 86 -13.73 9.73 -1.44
C ARG A 86 -13.22 8.64 -0.53
N LEU A 87 -12.33 9.01 0.40
CA LEU A 87 -11.91 8.12 1.47
C LEU A 87 -13.17 7.61 2.20
N PRO A 88 -13.37 6.28 2.30
CA PRO A 88 -14.39 5.73 3.19
C PRO A 88 -14.15 6.27 4.59
N ARG A 89 -15.20 6.36 5.42
CA ARG A 89 -15.01 6.61 6.85
C ARG A 89 -14.08 5.51 7.38
N LEU A 90 -12.83 5.89 7.59
CA LEU A 90 -11.80 5.09 8.23
C LEU A 90 -12.32 4.72 9.62
N ILE A 91 -11.85 3.59 10.15
CA ILE A 91 -12.44 2.86 11.28
C ILE A 91 -13.02 3.80 12.37
N PRO A 92 -14.27 3.57 12.84
CA PRO A 92 -15.07 4.62 13.50
C PRO A 92 -14.65 5.06 14.90
N ASP A 93 -13.55 4.55 15.47
CA ASP A 93 -13.27 4.71 16.90
C ASP A 93 -12.33 5.87 17.26
N LEU A 94 -12.09 6.79 16.33
CA LEU A 94 -11.27 7.99 16.54
C LEU A 94 -12.07 9.22 16.94
N ARG A 95 -13.22 9.03 17.61
CA ARG A 95 -14.09 10.15 17.99
C ARG A 95 -13.39 11.20 18.88
N ASP A 96 -12.32 10.83 19.59
CA ASP A 96 -11.63 11.72 20.53
C ASP A 96 -10.17 12.06 20.16
N GLN A 97 -9.64 11.55 19.05
CA GLN A 97 -8.36 12.02 18.50
C GLN A 97 -8.51 12.30 17.00
N PRO A 98 -8.41 13.57 16.55
CA PRO A 98 -8.33 13.86 15.14
C PRO A 98 -7.06 13.17 14.61
N MET A 99 -7.25 12.11 13.82
CA MET A 99 -6.19 11.55 13.00
C MET A 99 -5.60 12.71 12.18
N ASP A 100 -4.38 13.11 12.49
CA ASP A 100 -3.72 14.21 11.81
C ASP A 100 -3.33 13.76 10.40
N MET A 101 -4.27 13.93 9.47
CA MET A 101 -4.10 13.59 8.06
C MET A 101 -2.91 14.35 7.46
N GLY A 102 -2.58 15.55 7.96
CA GLY A 102 -1.40 16.30 7.55
C GLY A 102 -0.12 15.54 7.86
N LYS A 103 0.06 15.12 9.13
CA LYS A 103 1.20 14.27 9.51
C LYS A 103 1.24 12.96 8.73
N LEU A 104 0.09 12.34 8.46
CA LEU A 104 0.04 11.09 7.73
C LEU A 104 0.47 11.26 6.27
N MET A 105 0.02 12.33 5.61
CA MET A 105 0.45 12.67 4.25
C MET A 105 1.93 13.07 4.19
N ASP A 106 2.43 13.86 5.15
CA ASP A 106 3.86 14.20 5.26
C ASP A 106 4.72 12.94 5.43
N ASN A 107 4.25 12.00 6.24
CA ASN A 107 4.90 10.70 6.43
C ASN A 107 4.92 9.87 5.16
N LEU A 108 3.88 9.97 4.33
CA LEU A 108 3.76 9.25 3.07
C LEU A 108 4.66 9.86 1.99
N HIS A 109 4.73 11.19 1.90
CA HIS A 109 5.70 11.89 1.05
C HIS A 109 7.14 11.59 1.48
N THR A 110 7.41 11.52 2.78
CA THR A 110 8.71 11.12 3.32
C THR A 110 9.03 9.66 2.98
N ALA A 111 8.07 8.75 3.15
CA ALA A 111 8.24 7.33 2.82
C ALA A 111 8.40 7.09 1.32
N GLN A 112 7.72 7.86 0.47
CA GLN A 112 7.87 7.84 -0.99
C GLN A 112 9.23 8.41 -1.43
N ARG A 113 9.77 9.42 -0.73
CA ARG A 113 11.12 9.95 -0.96
C ARG A 113 12.22 8.97 -0.60
N ILE A 114 12.08 8.24 0.51
CA ILE A 114 13.03 7.20 0.93
C ILE A 114 12.92 5.96 0.05
N ALA A 115 11.74 5.74 -0.56
CA ALA A 115 11.52 4.60 -1.45
C ALA A 115 12.00 4.84 -2.89
N ALA A 116 12.20 6.08 -3.34
CA ALA A 116 12.74 6.42 -4.66
C ALA A 116 14.25 6.18 -4.74
#